data_AF-A0A3C0RY82-F1
#
_entry.id   AF-A0A3C0RY82-F1
#
_cell.length_a   1.000
_cell.length_b   1.000
_cell.length_c   1.000
_cell.angle_alpha   90.00
_cell.angle_beta   90.00
_cell.angle_gamma   90.00
#
_symmetry.space_group_name_H-M   'P 1'
#
loop_
_entity.id
_entity.type
_entity.pdbx_description
1 polymer ?
#
loop_
_entity_poly.entity_id
_entity_poly.type
_entity_poly.pdbx_seq_one_letter_code
_entity_poly.pdbx_strand_id
1 'polypeptide(L)'
;NSEGSLFKISDAIKSGEFGMLVNKAFIDQYKIEKFTKVQKETSPEIKEQLEKKYNRKINKSTTVAILSDQSEFNLTVFENQQDSALAVFSYAKDEQLINLDFPALYDDISTWRVDDGGQFDNEAFQILTILRSEQGISFISIFWGAEGYELNFYQPKKNLFTSAAQAYGYSSPL
;
A
#
# COMPACT_ATOMS: atom_id res chain seq x y z
N ASN A 1 3.41 -36.45 5.60
CA ASN A 1 2.41 -36.97 4.65
C ASN A 1 1.04 -36.38 4.95
N SER A 2 0.67 -35.35 4.19
CA SER A 2 -0.73 -35.01 3.97
C SER A 2 -0.94 -35.10 2.46
N GLU A 3 -1.23 -36.30 1.98
CA GLU A 3 -1.73 -36.50 0.62
C GLU A 3 -3.18 -36.03 0.62
N GLY A 4 -3.45 -34.89 -0.03
CA GLY A 4 -4.79 -34.36 -0.22
C GLY A 4 -4.91 -32.84 -0.01
N SER A 5 -5.80 -32.20 -0.77
CA SER A 5 -6.09 -30.78 -0.65
C SER A 5 -6.76 -30.47 0.70
N LEU A 6 -6.05 -29.78 1.60
CA LEU A 6 -6.57 -29.36 2.91
C LEU A 6 -7.72 -28.34 2.80
N PHE A 7 -7.80 -27.64 1.67
CA PHE A 7 -8.83 -26.64 1.39
C PHE A 7 -9.43 -26.86 0.01
N LYS A 8 -10.72 -26.60 -0.12
CA LYS A 8 -11.42 -26.53 -1.40
C LYS A 8 -11.80 -25.07 -1.65
N ILE A 9 -11.41 -24.55 -2.79
CA ILE A 9 -11.76 -23.20 -3.23
C ILE A 9 -13.17 -23.27 -3.81
N SER A 10 -14.10 -22.50 -3.26
CA SER A 10 -15.50 -22.45 -3.71
C SER A 10 -15.67 -21.66 -4.99
N ASP A 11 -14.86 -20.62 -5.16
CA ASP A 11 -14.95 -19.66 -6.26
C ASP A 11 -13.82 -19.87 -7.27
N ALA A 12 -14.05 -19.48 -8.52
CA ALA A 12 -13.03 -19.54 -9.54
C ALA A 12 -11.94 -18.49 -9.23
N ILE A 13 -10.72 -18.95 -8.93
CA ILE A 13 -9.54 -18.10 -8.85
C ILE A 13 -8.85 -18.10 -10.21
N LYS A 14 -8.52 -16.92 -10.72
CA LYS A 14 -7.76 -16.75 -11.96
C LYS A 14 -6.26 -16.74 -11.68
N SER A 15 -5.48 -17.12 -12.69
CA SER A 15 -4.02 -16.99 -12.62
C SER A 15 -3.64 -15.53 -12.33
N GLY A 16 -2.70 -15.32 -11.40
CA GLY A 16 -2.26 -13.98 -10.97
C GLY A 16 -3.09 -13.36 -9.85
N GLU A 17 -4.14 -14.02 -9.36
CA GLU A 17 -4.88 -13.58 -8.17
C GLU A 17 -4.17 -14.02 -6.88
N PHE A 18 -4.22 -13.16 -5.87
CA PHE A 18 -3.67 -13.41 -4.55
C PHE A 18 -4.80 -13.60 -3.54
N GLY A 19 -4.64 -14.57 -2.65
CA GLY A 19 -5.60 -14.87 -1.59
C GLY A 19 -4.94 -14.83 -0.22
N MET A 20 -5.64 -14.24 0.76
CA MET A 20 -5.25 -14.31 2.16
C MET A 20 -6.14 -15.34 2.87
N LEU A 21 -5.52 -16.39 3.42
CA LEU A 21 -6.22 -17.38 4.23
C LEU A 21 -6.45 -16.82 5.63
N VAL A 22 -7.70 -16.73 6.06
CA VAL A 22 -8.10 -16.14 7.33
C VAL A 22 -9.04 -17.07 8.12
N ASN A 23 -9.12 -16.87 9.44
CA ASN A 23 -10.04 -17.61 10.29
C ASN A 23 -11.38 -16.85 10.47
N LYS A 24 -12.33 -17.49 11.15
CA LYS A 24 -13.65 -16.90 11.43
C LYS A 24 -13.57 -15.61 12.25
N ALA A 25 -12.67 -15.52 13.23
CA ALA A 25 -12.51 -14.33 14.05
C ALA A 25 -12.10 -13.11 13.22
N PHE A 26 -11.22 -13.30 12.23
CA PHE A 26 -10.86 -12.25 11.28
C PHE A 26 -12.06 -11.78 10.46
N ILE A 27 -12.85 -12.72 9.92
CA ILE A 27 -14.05 -12.40 9.13
C ILE A 27 -15.08 -11.63 9.98
N ASP A 28 -15.20 -11.96 11.26
CA ASP A 28 -16.11 -11.28 12.17
C ASP A 28 -15.63 -9.87 12.57
N GLN A 29 -14.31 -9.67 12.60
CA GLN A 29 -13.70 -8.39 12.96
C GLN A 29 -13.67 -7.40 11.80
N TYR A 30 -13.52 -7.88 10.56
CA TYR A 30 -13.27 -7.03 9.40
C TYR A 30 -14.41 -7.06 8.38
N LYS A 31 -14.81 -5.88 7.91
CA LYS A 31 -15.68 -5.71 6.75
C LYS A 31 -14.85 -5.28 5.55
N ILE A 32 -15.09 -5.89 4.39
CA ILE A 32 -14.48 -5.46 3.14
C ILE A 32 -15.12 -4.14 2.70
N GLU A 33 -14.28 -3.14 2.45
CA GLU A 33 -14.67 -1.84 1.93
C GLU A 33 -14.51 -1.81 0.41
N LYS A 34 -15.55 -1.30 -0.26
CA LYS A 34 -15.45 -1.02 -1.70
C LYS A 34 -14.67 0.27 -1.90
N PHE A 35 -13.80 0.26 -2.89
CA PHE A 35 -13.08 1.44 -3.34
C PHE A 35 -13.05 1.51 -4.86
N THR A 36 -12.86 2.72 -5.36
CA THR A 36 -12.61 2.97 -6.79
C THR A 36 -11.14 3.27 -6.96
N LYS A 37 -10.45 2.48 -7.80
CA LYS A 37 -9.08 2.80 -8.24
C LYS A 37 -9.15 4.04 -9.13
N VAL A 38 -8.33 5.03 -8.82
CA VAL A 38 -8.21 6.28 -9.57
C VAL A 38 -6.74 6.59 -9.81
N GLN A 39 -6.45 7.50 -10.72
CA GLN A 39 -5.14 8.13 -10.86
C GLN A 39 -5.38 9.60 -11.15
N LYS A 40 -5.44 10.40 -10.10
CA LYS A 40 -5.59 11.86 -10.19
C LYS A 40 -4.59 12.51 -9.25
N GLU A 41 -4.26 13.77 -9.54
CA GLU A 41 -3.44 14.57 -8.65
C GLU A 41 -4.12 14.68 -7.27
N THR A 42 -3.34 14.48 -6.21
CA THR A 42 -3.83 14.65 -4.83
C THR A 42 -4.25 16.08 -4.57
N SER A 43 -5.31 16.27 -3.76
CA SER A 43 -5.83 17.59 -3.43
C SER A 43 -4.76 18.49 -2.76
N PRO A 44 -4.81 19.82 -2.97
CA PRO A 44 -3.89 20.76 -2.34
C PRO A 44 -3.87 20.66 -0.82
N GLU A 45 -5.01 20.43 -0.18
CA GLU A 45 -5.14 20.38 1.27
C GLU A 45 -4.38 19.19 1.87
N ILE A 46 -4.47 18.02 1.23
CA ILE A 46 -3.74 16.82 1.67
C ILE A 46 -2.24 17.01 1.45
N LYS A 47 -1.85 17.58 0.30
CA LYS A 47 -0.44 17.90 0.02
C LYS A 47 0.16 18.84 1.05
N GLU A 48 -0.54 19.91 1.41
CA GLU A 48 -0.07 20.87 2.41
C GLU A 48 0.13 20.19 3.78
N GLN A 49 -0.82 19.34 4.20
CA GLN A 49 -0.69 18.56 5.44
C GLN A 49 0.54 17.63 5.40
N LEU A 50 0.79 16.96 4.28
CA LEU A 50 1.94 16.09 4.10
C LEU A 50 3.26 16.87 4.08
N GLU A 51 3.37 17.94 3.30
CA GLU A 51 4.58 18.79 3.27
C GLU A 51 4.91 19.35 4.66
N LYS A 52 3.91 19.81 5.39
CA LYS A 52 4.07 20.30 6.76
C LYS A 52 4.51 19.19 7.72
N LYS A 53 3.93 17.98 7.61
CA LYS A 53 4.28 16.84 8.47
C LYS A 53 5.74 16.40 8.27
N TYR A 54 6.18 16.30 7.03
CA TYR A 54 7.53 15.81 6.70
C TYR A 54 8.57 16.92 6.58
N ASN A 55 8.16 18.19 6.65
CA ASN A 55 9.01 19.37 6.43
C ASN A 55 9.83 19.24 5.13
N ARG A 56 9.14 18.83 4.06
CA ARG A 56 9.75 18.43 2.79
C ARG A 56 8.77 18.67 1.66
N LYS A 57 9.28 19.20 0.54
CA LYS A 57 8.46 19.46 -0.66
C LYS A 57 8.05 18.17 -1.34
N ILE A 58 6.85 18.16 -1.90
CA ILE A 58 6.35 17.05 -2.71
C ILE A 58 6.85 17.20 -4.15
N ASN A 59 7.46 16.14 -4.68
CA ASN A 59 7.77 16.03 -6.11
C ASN A 59 6.54 15.58 -6.90
N LYS A 60 5.85 14.54 -6.41
CA LYS A 60 4.63 13.99 -7.03
C LYS A 60 3.69 13.45 -5.97
N SER A 61 2.38 13.67 -6.11
CA SER A 61 1.38 13.04 -5.24
C SER A 61 0.15 12.64 -6.04
N THR A 62 -0.18 11.35 -6.01
CA THR A 62 -1.32 10.79 -6.74
C THR A 62 -2.32 10.18 -5.77
N THR A 63 -3.59 10.55 -5.86
CA THR A 63 -4.68 9.77 -5.28
C THR A 63 -4.86 8.50 -6.10
N VAL A 64 -4.74 7.34 -5.45
CA VAL A 64 -4.80 6.02 -6.10
C VAL A 64 -6.06 5.22 -5.79
N ALA A 65 -6.76 5.56 -4.71
CA ALA A 65 -8.06 4.97 -4.39
C ALA A 65 -8.96 5.94 -3.63
N ILE A 66 -10.27 5.84 -3.86
CA ILE A 66 -11.30 6.61 -3.15
C ILE A 66 -12.37 5.63 -2.62
N LEU A 67 -12.77 5.81 -1.36
CA LEU A 67 -13.83 5.05 -0.71
C LEU A 67 -15.19 5.73 -0.89
N SER A 68 -16.26 5.00 -0.58
CA SER A 68 -17.64 5.53 -0.63
C SER A 68 -17.85 6.77 0.24
N ASP A 69 -17.16 6.88 1.38
CA ASP A 69 -17.21 8.01 2.29
C ASP A 69 -16.28 9.17 1.88
N GLN A 70 -15.78 9.17 0.64
CA GLN A 70 -14.83 10.14 0.08
C GLN A 70 -13.46 10.16 0.74
N SER A 71 -13.15 9.21 1.65
CA SER A 71 -11.78 9.05 2.11
C SER A 71 -10.86 8.54 1.00
N GLU A 72 -9.62 9.01 1.00
CA GLU A 72 -8.69 8.84 -0.11
C GLU A 72 -7.41 8.12 0.33
N PHE A 73 -6.88 7.28 -0.54
CA PHE A 73 -5.52 6.78 -0.43
C PHE A 73 -4.63 7.47 -1.45
N ASN A 74 -3.50 8.00 -0.97
CA ASN A 74 -2.58 8.80 -1.77
C ASN A 74 -1.16 8.25 -1.69
N LEU A 75 -0.49 8.13 -2.82
CA LEU A 75 0.93 7.82 -2.92
C LEU A 75 1.70 9.09 -3.26
N THR A 76 2.61 9.47 -2.36
CA THR A 76 3.34 10.74 -2.42
C THR A 76 4.83 10.48 -2.42
N VAL A 77 5.54 11.05 -3.39
CA VAL A 77 7.00 11.03 -3.47
C VAL A 77 7.50 12.44 -3.20
N PHE A 78 8.39 12.57 -2.23
CA PHE A 78 8.98 13.84 -1.83
C PHE A 78 10.28 14.12 -2.59
N GLU A 79 10.64 15.39 -2.77
CA GLU A 79 11.92 15.80 -3.36
C GLU A 79 13.09 15.24 -2.54
N ASN A 80 14.14 14.70 -3.16
CA ASN A 80 15.31 14.20 -2.43
C ASN A 80 15.97 15.27 -1.55
N GLN A 81 16.36 14.86 -0.33
CA GLN A 81 17.16 15.69 0.57
C GLN A 81 18.53 15.04 0.74
N GLN A 82 19.51 15.53 -0.02
CA GLN A 82 20.81 14.85 -0.17
C GLN A 82 20.59 13.42 -0.70
N ASP A 83 21.05 12.42 0.03
CA ASP A 83 20.89 10.99 -0.23
C ASP A 83 19.62 10.40 0.40
N SER A 84 18.76 11.20 1.04
CA SER A 84 17.50 10.72 1.59
C SER A 84 16.38 10.78 0.55
N ALA A 85 15.85 9.62 0.17
CA ALA A 85 14.61 9.47 -0.59
C ALA A 85 13.44 9.13 0.35
N LEU A 86 12.24 9.63 0.02
CA LEU A 86 11.03 9.34 0.79
C LEU A 86 9.81 9.25 -0.12
N ALA A 87 9.15 8.09 -0.07
CA ALA A 87 7.78 7.93 -0.53
C ALA A 87 6.87 7.66 0.68
N VAL A 88 5.61 8.09 0.60
CA VAL A 88 4.62 7.92 1.65
C VAL A 88 3.31 7.48 1.01
N PHE A 89 2.78 6.38 1.49
CA PHE A 89 1.43 5.94 1.19
C PHE A 89 0.52 6.34 2.35
N SER A 90 -0.51 7.14 2.09
CA SER A 90 -1.33 7.76 3.13
C SER A 90 -2.80 7.46 2.92
N TYR A 91 -3.51 7.25 4.02
CA TYR A 91 -4.97 7.31 4.09
C TYR A 91 -5.37 8.67 4.67
N ALA A 92 -6.22 9.39 3.93
CA ALA A 92 -6.74 10.69 4.31
C ALA A 92 -8.26 10.63 4.51
N LYS A 93 -8.69 11.08 5.69
CA LYS A 93 -10.10 11.30 6.00
C LYS A 93 -10.23 12.56 6.85
N ASP A 94 -10.95 13.54 6.33
CA ASP A 94 -11.05 14.87 6.95
C ASP A 94 -9.64 15.44 7.21
N GLU A 95 -9.31 15.82 8.45
CA GLU A 95 -7.97 16.29 8.86
C GLU A 95 -7.04 15.17 9.37
N GLN A 96 -7.45 13.91 9.26
CA GLN A 96 -6.68 12.77 9.76
C GLN A 96 -5.89 12.10 8.65
N LEU A 97 -4.59 11.90 8.93
CA LEU A 97 -3.67 11.14 8.09
C LEU A 97 -3.12 9.94 8.84
N ILE A 98 -3.22 8.76 8.20
CA ILE A 98 -2.52 7.55 8.62
C ILE A 98 -1.53 7.20 7.52
N ASN A 99 -0.25 7.07 7.86
CA ASN A 99 0.83 6.99 6.86
C ASN A 99 1.62 5.69 6.95
N LEU A 100 2.08 5.23 5.79
CA LEU A 100 3.09 4.21 5.62
C LEU A 100 4.28 4.87 4.92
N ASP A 101 5.39 4.96 5.64
CA ASP A 101 6.59 5.64 5.16
C ASP A 101 7.54 4.63 4.52
N PHE A 102 8.07 4.99 3.36
CA PHE A 102 9.12 4.25 2.64
C PHE A 102 10.38 5.13 2.57
N PRO A 103 11.11 5.30 3.70
CA PRO A 103 12.40 5.96 3.68
C PRO A 103 13.43 5.07 2.97
N ALA A 104 14.29 5.67 2.17
CA ALA A 104 15.37 4.97 1.48
C ALA A 104 16.60 5.88 1.34
N LEU A 105 17.74 5.25 1.06
CA LEU A 105 18.88 5.95 0.50
C LEU A 105 18.67 6.06 -1.01
N TYR A 106 18.82 7.26 -1.55
CA TYR A 106 18.67 7.51 -2.97
C TYR A 106 19.81 6.86 -3.75
N ASP A 107 19.41 6.03 -4.70
CA ASP A 107 20.27 5.41 -5.71
C ASP A 107 19.49 5.47 -7.03
N ASP A 108 20.12 5.98 -8.08
CA ASP A 108 19.46 6.22 -9.37
C ASP A 108 19.16 4.92 -10.15
N ILE A 109 19.59 3.76 -9.62
CA ILE A 109 19.29 2.43 -10.15
C ILE A 109 18.26 1.72 -9.27
N SER A 110 18.40 1.77 -7.94
CA SER A 110 17.63 0.97 -6.99
C SER A 110 17.41 1.67 -5.64
N THR A 111 16.44 2.57 -5.58
CA THR A 111 16.13 3.31 -4.33
C THR A 111 15.25 2.49 -3.38
N TRP A 112 14.08 2.02 -3.82
CA TRP A 112 13.12 1.26 -3.00
C TRP A 112 13.05 -0.22 -3.39
N ARG A 113 13.26 -0.53 -4.67
CA ARG A 113 13.32 -1.89 -5.24
C ARG A 113 14.47 -2.00 -6.22
N VAL A 114 14.91 -3.22 -6.48
CA VAL A 114 15.89 -3.52 -7.53
C VAL A 114 15.35 -3.03 -8.88
N ASP A 115 16.18 -2.29 -9.60
CA ASP A 115 15.93 -1.71 -10.93
C ASP A 115 14.69 -0.80 -11.01
N ASP A 116 14.38 -0.07 -9.92
CA ASP A 116 13.30 0.92 -9.92
C ASP A 116 13.69 2.29 -10.53
N GLY A 117 14.96 2.47 -10.90
CA GLY A 117 15.46 3.70 -11.51
C GLY A 117 15.33 4.93 -10.62
N GLY A 118 15.30 4.73 -9.29
CA GLY A 118 15.04 5.79 -8.32
C GLY A 118 13.63 6.37 -8.40
N GLN A 119 12.68 5.63 -8.99
CA GLN A 119 11.28 6.03 -9.11
C GLN A 119 10.37 5.16 -8.24
N PHE A 120 9.40 5.80 -7.59
CA PHE A 120 8.31 5.10 -6.92
C PHE A 120 7.04 5.20 -7.78
N ASP A 121 6.79 4.19 -8.61
CA ASP A 121 5.61 4.16 -9.48
C ASP A 121 4.33 3.79 -8.70
N ASN A 122 3.21 4.42 -9.08
CA ASN A 122 1.87 4.05 -8.65
C ASN A 122 1.51 2.61 -9.03
N GLU A 123 2.12 2.07 -10.09
CA GLU A 123 1.91 0.68 -10.48
C GLU A 123 2.72 -0.31 -9.64
N ALA A 124 3.82 0.15 -9.04
CA ALA A 124 4.66 -0.69 -8.21
C ALA A 124 3.95 -1.05 -6.90
N PHE A 125 3.25 -0.10 -6.26
CA PHE A 125 2.51 -0.32 -5.01
C PHE A 125 1.00 -0.23 -5.20
N GLN A 126 0.29 -1.35 -5.03
CA GLN A 126 -1.14 -1.45 -5.31
C GLN A 126 -1.93 -1.95 -4.11
N ILE A 127 -3.10 -1.36 -3.88
CA ILE A 127 -4.10 -1.88 -2.94
C ILE A 127 -4.84 -3.03 -3.60
N LEU A 128 -4.86 -4.19 -2.94
CA LEU A 128 -5.65 -5.35 -3.34
C LEU A 128 -7.01 -5.38 -2.64
N THR A 129 -7.06 -5.03 -1.35
CA THR A 129 -8.28 -5.06 -0.56
C THR A 129 -8.21 -4.03 0.56
N ILE A 130 -9.33 -3.35 0.85
CA ILE A 130 -9.46 -2.47 2.01
C ILE A 130 -10.43 -3.12 2.99
N LEU A 131 -10.08 -3.06 4.27
CA LEU A 131 -10.81 -3.66 5.37
C LEU A 131 -11.09 -2.60 6.43
N ARG A 132 -12.29 -2.61 7.01
CA ARG A 132 -12.66 -1.77 8.15
C ARG A 132 -12.95 -2.62 9.37
N SER A 133 -12.42 -2.19 10.51
CA SER A 133 -12.73 -2.73 11.84
C SER A 133 -12.96 -1.58 12.83
N GLU A 134 -13.24 -1.91 14.09
CA GLU A 134 -13.33 -0.92 15.18
C GLU A 134 -12.01 -0.13 15.38
N GLN A 135 -10.87 -0.71 14.99
CA GLN A 135 -9.55 -0.06 15.09
C GLN A 135 -9.28 0.93 13.94
N GLY A 136 -10.15 0.96 12.92
CA GLY A 136 -10.01 1.83 11.76
C GLY A 136 -9.85 1.06 10.45
N ILE A 137 -9.23 1.73 9.47
CA ILE A 137 -8.96 1.20 8.13
C ILE A 137 -7.67 0.39 8.13
N SER A 138 -7.73 -0.80 7.57
CA SER A 138 -6.61 -1.67 7.24
C SER A 138 -6.64 -1.95 5.74
N PHE A 139 -5.51 -2.38 5.16
CA PHE A 139 -5.47 -2.74 3.75
C PHE A 139 -4.47 -3.86 3.48
N ILE A 140 -4.73 -4.58 2.40
CA ILE A 140 -3.82 -5.56 1.84
C ILE A 140 -3.25 -4.94 0.56
N SER A 141 -1.93 -4.97 0.43
CA SER A 141 -1.24 -4.44 -0.74
C SER A 141 -0.31 -5.47 -1.37
N ILE A 142 0.04 -5.19 -2.62
CA ILE A 142 1.18 -5.77 -3.30
C ILE A 142 2.17 -4.67 -3.66
N PHE A 143 3.47 -4.94 -3.46
CA PHE A 143 4.56 -4.10 -3.91
C PHE A 143 5.44 -4.90 -4.87
N TRP A 144 5.32 -4.61 -6.17
CA TRP A 144 6.13 -5.19 -7.23
C TRP A 144 7.55 -4.62 -7.25
N GLY A 145 8.51 -5.45 -7.65
CA GLY A 145 9.86 -5.08 -8.05
C GLY A 145 10.31 -5.99 -9.18
N ALA A 146 11.48 -5.73 -9.77
CA ALA A 146 11.98 -6.51 -10.91
C ALA A 146 12.13 -8.02 -10.60
N GLU A 147 12.59 -8.34 -9.38
CA GLU A 147 12.89 -9.72 -8.98
C GLU A 147 11.76 -10.40 -8.17
N GLY A 148 10.62 -9.75 -8.00
CA GLY A 148 9.54 -10.33 -7.21
C GLY A 148 8.50 -9.34 -6.71
N TYR A 149 7.76 -9.77 -5.70
CA TYR A 149 6.76 -8.94 -5.05
C TYR A 149 6.68 -9.21 -3.55
N GLU A 150 6.24 -8.19 -2.81
CA GLU A 150 5.81 -8.31 -1.42
C GLU A 150 4.29 -8.20 -1.35
N LEU A 151 3.65 -9.11 -0.64
CA LEU A 151 2.29 -8.98 -0.16
C LEU A 151 2.31 -8.59 1.31
N ASN A 152 1.46 -7.65 1.70
CA ASN A 152 1.44 -7.18 3.07
C ASN A 152 0.02 -6.83 3.52
N PHE A 153 -0.30 -7.18 4.77
CA PHE A 153 -1.50 -6.74 5.47
C PHE A 153 -1.12 -5.66 6.49
N TYR A 154 -1.55 -4.44 6.22
CA TYR A 154 -1.27 -3.27 7.04
C TYR A 154 -2.44 -2.92 7.97
N GLN A 155 -2.12 -2.69 9.23
CA GLN A 155 -3.07 -2.23 10.25
C GLN A 155 -2.73 -0.83 10.76
N PRO A 156 -3.73 -0.02 11.15
CA PRO A 156 -3.50 1.28 11.71
C PRO A 156 -3.00 1.13 13.16
N LYS A 157 -1.96 1.88 13.50
CA LYS A 157 -1.45 2.06 14.86
C LYS A 157 -1.22 3.55 15.08
N LYS A 158 -2.22 4.22 15.66
CA LYS A 158 -2.29 5.69 15.75
C LYS A 158 -2.32 6.30 14.34
N ASN A 159 -1.31 7.10 13.98
CA ASN A 159 -1.17 7.81 12.72
C ASN A 159 -0.22 7.11 11.73
N LEU A 160 0.09 5.83 11.96
CA LEU A 160 0.95 5.02 11.11
C LEU A 160 0.29 3.69 10.76
N PHE A 161 0.60 3.18 9.57
CA PHE A 161 0.33 1.79 9.21
C PHE A 161 1.51 0.91 9.61
N THR A 162 1.22 -0.29 10.13
CA THR A 162 2.23 -1.29 10.49
C THR A 162 1.90 -2.63 9.86
N SER A 163 2.91 -3.33 9.33
CA SER A 163 2.79 -4.69 8.83
C SER A 163 2.33 -5.63 9.95
N ALA A 164 1.24 -6.35 9.72
CA ALA A 164 0.70 -7.36 10.62
C ALA A 164 0.94 -8.78 10.10
N ALA A 165 1.04 -8.93 8.77
CA ALA A 165 1.44 -10.16 8.11
C ALA A 165 2.06 -9.81 6.75
N GLN A 166 3.07 -10.56 6.34
CA GLN A 166 3.77 -10.35 5.08
C GLN A 166 4.10 -11.68 4.40
N ALA A 167 4.15 -11.66 3.08
CA ALA A 167 4.59 -12.76 2.25
C ALA A 167 5.35 -12.22 1.03
N TYR A 168 6.18 -13.06 0.42
CA TYR A 168 6.98 -12.70 -0.74
C TYR A 168 6.85 -13.76 -1.82
N GLY A 169 6.94 -13.34 -3.07
CA GLY A 169 7.09 -14.23 -4.20
C GLY A 169 8.24 -13.77 -5.08
N TYR A 170 8.99 -14.73 -5.60
CA TYR A 170 10.02 -14.48 -6.59
C TYR A 170 9.38 -14.50 -7.98
N SER A 171 9.76 -13.52 -8.81
CA SER A 171 9.54 -13.55 -10.26
C SER A 171 10.89 -13.54 -10.92
N SER A 172 11.14 -14.49 -11.83
CA SER A 172 12.38 -14.48 -12.62
C SER A 172 12.50 -13.15 -13.35
N PRO A 173 13.69 -12.52 -13.37
CA PRO A 173 13.96 -11.39 -14.24
C PRO A 173 13.58 -11.75 -15.68
N LEU A 174 12.93 -10.81 -16.38
CA LEU A 174 12.64 -10.92 -17.80
C LEU A 174 13.91 -10.72 -18.64
#